data_AF-A0A0A9WUD0-F1
#
_entry.id   AF-A0A0A9WUD0-F1
#
_cell.length_a   1.000
_cell.length_b   1.000
_cell.length_c   1.000
_cell.angle_alpha   90.00
_cell.angle_beta   90.00
_cell.angle_gamma   90.00
#
_symmetry.space_group_name_H-M   'P 1'
#
loop_
_entity.id
_entity.type
_entity.pdbx_description
1 polymer ?
#
loop_
_entity_poly.entity_id
_entity_poly.type
_entity_poly.pdbx_seq_one_letter_code
_entity_poly.pdbx_strand_id
1 'polypeptide(L)'
;KSTCFDHKKIHLGTWKCPGSSVVNQIDHVVVGRRNASSIIDVKACRGPNCDSDHFLVKAKVRNRLSNAQKGKSTSRIKWNVDKLKDETVKKEYQDNLSAKISSHLESPSTNELWTDIKVAVLETAKETLGEKSKIGNEEWFDQECEALINEKNNKRRTWIQRDTRGTREAYNTSRRLANYACRRKKRAW
;
A
#
# COMPACT_ATOMS: atom_id res chain seq x y z
N LYS A 1 27.25 7.76 -10.96
CA LYS A 1 27.15 8.58 -9.73
C LYS A 1 26.96 7.79 -8.43
N SER A 2 26.61 6.48 -8.44
CA SER A 2 26.47 5.70 -7.18
C SER A 2 27.75 5.63 -6.34
N THR A 3 28.91 5.83 -6.95
CA THR A 3 30.24 5.84 -6.32
C THR A 3 30.82 7.26 -6.18
N CYS A 4 30.07 8.29 -6.56
CA CYS A 4 30.53 9.69 -6.57
C CYS A 4 30.18 10.45 -5.29
N PHE A 5 29.64 9.76 -4.28
CA PHE A 5 29.26 10.33 -3.00
C PHE A 5 30.13 9.72 -1.92
N ASP A 6 30.70 10.58 -1.08
CA ASP A 6 31.52 10.14 0.04
C ASP A 6 30.66 9.50 1.12
N HIS A 7 30.84 8.20 1.29
CA HIS A 7 30.12 7.41 2.28
C HIS A 7 31.07 6.53 3.06
N LYS A 8 30.69 6.22 4.30
CA LYS A 8 31.35 5.16 5.06
C LYS A 8 31.28 3.85 4.26
N LYS A 9 32.35 3.05 4.29
CA LYS A 9 32.45 1.77 3.55
C LYS A 9 31.24 0.84 3.73
N ILE A 10 30.62 0.87 4.90
CA ILE A 10 29.41 0.08 5.22
C ILE A 10 28.20 0.38 4.30
N HIS A 11 28.17 1.56 3.68
CA HIS A 11 27.08 2.04 2.80
C HIS A 11 27.39 1.91 1.30
N LEU A 12 28.57 1.42 0.93
CA LEU A 12 28.97 1.24 -0.47
C LEU A 12 28.52 -0.12 -1.01
N GLY A 13 28.56 -1.16 -0.16
CA GLY A 13 28.21 -2.52 -0.56
C GLY A 13 26.71 -2.78 -0.55
N THR A 14 26.21 -3.39 -1.62
CA THR A 14 24.79 -3.68 -1.86
C THR A 14 24.46 -5.16 -1.75
N TRP A 15 25.46 -6.03 -1.69
CA TRP A 15 25.26 -7.48 -1.55
C TRP A 15 26.31 -8.07 -0.61
N LYS A 16 25.88 -8.96 0.29
CA LYS A 16 26.76 -9.70 1.20
C LYS A 16 26.83 -11.15 0.74
N CYS A 17 28.05 -11.63 0.48
CA CYS A 17 28.27 -13.02 0.13
C CYS A 17 27.80 -13.94 1.28
N PRO A 18 26.95 -14.95 1.01
CA PRO A 18 26.49 -15.88 2.03
C PRO A 18 27.65 -16.55 2.78
N GLY A 19 27.58 -16.54 4.10
CA GLY A 19 28.59 -17.19 4.95
C GLY A 19 29.93 -16.47 5.07
N SER A 20 30.15 -15.34 4.39
CA SER A 20 31.37 -14.55 4.51
C SER A 20 31.13 -13.12 5.00
N SER A 21 32.19 -12.40 5.32
CA SER A 21 32.18 -10.96 5.61
C SER A 21 32.35 -10.10 4.36
N VAL A 22 32.46 -10.71 3.17
CA VAL A 22 32.67 -10.00 1.91
C VAL A 22 31.38 -9.31 1.49
N VAL A 23 31.49 -8.02 1.19
CA VAL A 23 30.39 -7.21 0.70
C VAL A 23 30.80 -6.58 -0.62
N ASN A 24 30.02 -6.82 -1.67
CA ASN A 24 30.24 -6.27 -3.00
C ASN A 24 29.19 -5.22 -3.33
N GLN A 25 29.50 -4.38 -4.30
CA GLN A 25 28.56 -3.47 -4.93
C GLN A 25 28.17 -4.09 -6.28
N ILE A 26 26.94 -4.60 -6.39
CA ILE A 26 26.41 -5.21 -7.62
C ILE A 26 25.09 -4.59 -8.07
N ASP A 27 24.51 -3.71 -7.24
CA ASP A 27 23.28 -2.99 -7.54
C ASP A 27 23.60 -1.52 -7.82
N HIS A 28 23.05 -0.99 -8.91
CA HIS A 28 23.35 0.36 -9.38
C HIS A 28 22.09 1.14 -9.75
N VAL A 29 22.10 2.43 -9.42
CA VAL A 29 21.09 3.39 -9.92
C VAL A 29 21.67 4.12 -11.11
N VAL A 30 21.08 3.89 -12.28
CA VAL A 30 21.46 4.53 -13.55
C VAL A 30 20.53 5.69 -13.82
N VAL A 31 21.08 6.82 -14.26
CA VAL A 31 20.34 8.04 -14.59
C VAL A 31 20.89 8.64 -15.88
N GLY A 32 20.00 9.16 -16.74
CA GLY A 32 20.42 9.89 -17.94
C GLY A 32 21.28 11.11 -17.59
N ARG A 33 22.29 11.42 -18.42
CA ARG A 33 23.27 12.50 -18.17
C ARG A 33 22.61 13.84 -17.82
N ARG A 34 21.53 14.19 -18.53
CA ARG A 34 20.74 15.42 -18.30
C ARG A 34 20.19 15.52 -16.87
N ASN A 35 19.83 14.40 -16.27
CA ASN A 35 19.23 14.33 -14.93
C ASN A 35 20.26 13.94 -13.86
N ALA A 36 21.53 13.75 -14.22
CA ALA A 36 22.53 13.35 -13.24
C ALA A 36 22.75 14.40 -12.14
N SER A 37 22.51 15.68 -12.43
CA SER A 37 22.57 16.78 -11.45
C SER A 37 21.41 16.77 -10.44
N SER A 38 20.31 16.07 -10.72
CA SER A 38 19.19 15.95 -9.77
C SER A 38 19.44 14.91 -8.69
N ILE A 39 20.37 13.97 -8.88
CA ILE A 39 20.74 13.00 -7.85
C ILE A 39 21.51 13.70 -6.72
N ILE A 40 20.96 13.65 -5.51
CA ILE A 40 21.52 14.25 -4.30
C ILE A 40 22.39 13.25 -3.52
N ASP A 41 21.96 12.00 -3.45
CA ASP A 41 22.59 10.96 -2.63
C ASP A 41 22.23 9.58 -3.17
N VAL A 42 23.14 8.60 -3.12
CA VAL A 42 22.85 7.19 -3.45
C VAL A 42 23.66 6.29 -2.54
N LYS A 43 22.99 5.44 -1.74
CA LYS A 43 23.68 4.56 -0.78
C LYS A 43 22.93 3.27 -0.47
N ALA A 44 23.67 2.26 -0.02
CA ALA A 44 23.10 1.06 0.57
C ALA A 44 22.56 1.32 1.99
N CYS A 45 21.34 0.86 2.23
CA CYS A 45 20.61 0.93 3.48
C CYS A 45 20.68 -0.42 4.19
N ARG A 46 21.49 -0.49 5.26
CA ARG A 46 21.66 -1.70 6.07
C ARG A 46 20.54 -1.94 7.09
N GLY A 47 19.83 -0.87 7.46
CA GLY A 47 18.78 -0.90 8.49
C GLY A 47 17.55 -1.71 8.09
N PRO A 48 16.89 -1.39 6.96
CA PRO A 48 15.75 -2.16 6.46
C PRO A 48 16.11 -3.64 6.23
N ASN A 49 15.18 -4.51 6.59
CA ASN A 49 15.28 -5.94 6.36
C ASN A 49 14.43 -6.35 5.15
N CYS A 50 15.07 -6.66 4.03
CA CYS A 50 14.42 -7.19 2.84
C CYS A 50 14.44 -8.73 2.76
N ASP A 51 14.92 -9.40 3.81
CA ASP A 51 15.03 -10.86 3.88
C ASP A 51 15.82 -11.52 2.73
N SER A 52 16.80 -10.78 2.19
CA SER A 52 17.72 -11.18 1.14
C SER A 52 19.17 -10.90 1.59
N ASP A 53 20.12 -11.53 0.90
CA ASP A 53 21.55 -11.24 0.90
C ASP A 53 21.91 -9.87 0.30
N HIS A 54 20.97 -9.21 -0.39
CA HIS A 54 21.08 -7.81 -0.82
C HIS A 54 20.72 -6.82 0.29
N PHE A 55 21.31 -5.63 0.23
CA PHE A 55 20.92 -4.44 0.97
C PHE A 55 20.11 -3.52 0.05
N LEU A 56 19.05 -2.89 0.59
CA LEU A 56 18.27 -1.93 -0.19
C LEU A 56 19.14 -0.75 -0.62
N VAL A 57 19.06 -0.34 -1.88
CA VAL A 57 19.71 0.89 -2.36
C VAL A 57 18.71 2.03 -2.31
N LYS A 58 19.10 3.14 -1.68
CA LYS A 58 18.30 4.36 -1.59
C LYS A 58 18.95 5.46 -2.42
N ALA A 59 18.19 6.01 -3.37
CA ALA A 59 18.54 7.24 -4.08
C ALA A 59 17.69 8.42 -3.57
N LYS A 60 18.34 9.55 -3.26
CA LYS A 60 17.69 10.82 -2.99
C LYS A 60 17.79 11.68 -4.24
N VAL A 61 16.65 12.12 -4.77
CA VAL A 61 16.59 12.85 -6.03
C VAL A 61 15.82 14.15 -5.85
N ARG A 62 16.35 15.24 -6.42
CA ARG A 62 15.73 16.57 -6.49
C ARG A 62 15.00 16.73 -7.82
N ASN A 63 13.74 16.31 -7.88
CA ASN A 63 12.92 16.55 -9.06
C ASN A 63 11.72 17.41 -8.70
N ARG A 64 11.37 18.33 -9.60
CA ARG A 64 10.04 18.96 -9.61
C ARG A 64 9.15 18.03 -10.43
N LEU A 65 8.28 17.29 -9.76
CA LEU A 65 7.18 16.61 -10.45
C LEU A 65 6.17 17.69 -10.83
N SER A 66 5.82 17.78 -12.11
CA SER A 66 4.60 18.50 -12.45
C SER A 66 3.47 17.73 -11.80
N ASN A 67 2.73 18.40 -10.91
CA ASN A 67 1.44 17.89 -10.52
C ASN A 67 0.58 17.97 -11.78
N ALA A 68 0.53 16.89 -12.55
CA ALA A 68 -0.59 16.70 -13.46
C ALA A 68 -1.81 16.79 -12.55
N GLN A 69 -2.54 17.90 -12.63
CA GLN A 69 -3.82 17.98 -11.98
C GLN A 69 -4.66 16.92 -12.66
N LYS A 70 -4.71 15.72 -12.06
CA LYS A 70 -5.85 14.84 -12.24
C LYS A 70 -7.00 15.72 -11.83
N GLY A 71 -7.74 16.25 -12.81
CA GLY A 71 -8.88 17.13 -12.55
C GLY A 71 -9.67 16.52 -11.40
N LYS A 72 -10.07 17.35 -10.42
CA LYS A 72 -10.70 16.89 -9.16
C LYS A 72 -11.59 15.70 -9.47
N SER A 73 -11.11 14.50 -9.18
CA SER A 73 -11.94 13.32 -9.36
C SER A 73 -13.03 13.54 -8.34
N THR A 74 -14.24 13.83 -8.80
CA THR A 74 -15.41 13.77 -7.95
C THR A 74 -15.36 12.39 -7.34
N SER A 75 -15.07 12.34 -6.04
CA SER A 75 -15.01 11.09 -5.29
C SER A 75 -16.32 10.38 -5.58
N ARG A 76 -16.27 9.24 -6.28
CA ARG A 76 -17.48 8.49 -6.56
C ARG A 76 -18.08 8.09 -5.21
N ILE A 77 -19.26 8.61 -4.91
CA ILE A 77 -20.03 8.19 -3.74
C ILE A 77 -20.28 6.69 -3.90
N LYS A 78 -19.93 5.91 -2.88
CA LYS A 78 -20.21 4.49 -2.84
C LYS A 78 -21.41 4.30 -1.93
N TRP A 79 -22.56 3.91 -2.48
CA TRP A 79 -23.76 3.65 -1.69
C TRP A 79 -23.61 2.36 -0.88
N ASN A 80 -24.24 2.30 0.30
CA ASN A 80 -24.22 1.12 1.16
C ASN A 80 -25.21 0.04 0.69
N VAL A 81 -24.92 -0.58 -0.45
CA VAL A 81 -25.75 -1.63 -1.05
C VAL A 81 -25.91 -2.88 -0.18
N ASP A 82 -25.07 -3.08 0.84
CA ASP A 82 -25.21 -4.20 1.77
C ASP A 82 -26.52 -4.11 2.58
N LYS A 83 -27.07 -2.91 2.78
CA LYS A 83 -28.38 -2.73 3.42
C LYS A 83 -29.54 -3.36 2.64
N LEU A 84 -29.41 -3.53 1.31
CA LEU A 84 -30.43 -4.19 0.49
C LEU A 84 -30.54 -5.70 0.75
N LYS A 85 -29.64 -6.27 1.56
CA LYS A 85 -29.79 -7.65 2.06
C LYS A 85 -30.90 -7.77 3.11
N ASP A 86 -31.26 -6.66 3.75
CA ASP A 86 -32.44 -6.58 4.60
C ASP A 86 -33.68 -6.37 3.71
N GLU A 87 -34.61 -7.32 3.76
CA GLU A 87 -35.83 -7.26 2.93
C GLU A 87 -36.71 -6.04 3.28
N THR A 88 -36.63 -5.50 4.50
CA THR A 88 -37.38 -4.29 4.87
C THR A 88 -36.85 -3.06 4.14
N VAL A 89 -35.53 -2.85 4.19
CA VAL A 89 -34.84 -1.73 3.53
C VAL A 89 -34.92 -1.85 2.02
N LYS A 90 -34.85 -3.07 1.48
CA LYS A 90 -35.03 -3.34 0.05
C LYS A 90 -36.41 -2.94 -0.43
N LYS A 91 -37.46 -3.32 0.33
CA LYS A 91 -38.83 -2.94 -0.02
C LYS A 91 -39.03 -1.43 0.07
N GLU A 92 -38.52 -0.79 1.13
CA GLU A 92 -38.55 0.68 1.27
C GLU A 92 -37.86 1.39 0.10
N TYR A 93 -36.69 0.90 -0.34
CA TYR A 93 -36.00 1.44 -1.52
C TYR A 93 -36.84 1.31 -2.79
N GLN A 94 -37.47 0.15 -3.01
CA GLN A 94 -38.32 -0.10 -4.18
C GLN A 94 -39.55 0.80 -4.18
N ASP A 95 -40.26 0.88 -3.06
CA ASP A 95 -41.47 1.68 -2.92
C ASP A 95 -41.18 3.18 -3.13
N ASN A 96 -40.11 3.70 -2.51
CA ASN A 96 -39.69 5.09 -2.67
C ASN A 96 -39.23 5.40 -4.10
N LEU A 97 -38.48 4.47 -4.73
CA LEU A 97 -38.02 4.65 -6.11
C LEU A 97 -39.20 4.64 -7.08
N SER A 98 -40.12 3.70 -6.94
CA SER A 98 -41.34 3.62 -7.74
C SER A 98 -42.18 4.89 -7.61
N ALA A 99 -42.37 5.39 -6.39
CA ALA A 99 -43.11 6.63 -6.15
C ALA A 99 -42.47 7.82 -6.89
N LYS A 100 -41.14 8.00 -6.77
CA LYS A 100 -40.42 9.11 -7.43
C LYS A 100 -40.42 9.01 -8.95
N ILE A 101 -40.27 7.80 -9.49
CA ILE A 101 -40.35 7.52 -10.93
C ILE A 101 -41.75 7.83 -11.46
N SER A 102 -42.79 7.35 -10.77
CA SER A 102 -44.18 7.60 -11.16
C SER A 102 -44.60 9.07 -11.05
N SER A 103 -43.99 9.86 -10.16
CA SER A 103 -44.35 11.26 -9.96
C SER A 103 -43.64 12.26 -10.88
N HIS A 104 -42.49 11.91 -11.49
CA HIS A 104 -41.58 12.87 -12.12
C HIS A 104 -41.13 12.53 -13.56
N LEU A 105 -41.68 11.48 -14.19
CA LEU A 105 -41.29 11.09 -15.56
C LEU A 105 -42.36 11.46 -16.60
N GLU A 106 -42.50 12.76 -16.86
CA GLU A 106 -43.30 13.29 -17.98
C GLU A 106 -42.45 14.16 -18.94
N SER A 107 -41.12 14.00 -18.91
CA SER A 107 -40.21 14.82 -19.71
C SER A 107 -40.24 14.41 -21.20
N PRO A 108 -40.41 15.36 -22.14
CA PRO A 108 -40.58 15.08 -23.57
C PRO A 108 -39.29 14.65 -24.28
N SER A 109 -38.12 14.85 -23.66
CA SER A 109 -36.80 14.54 -24.23
C SER A 109 -36.14 13.36 -23.53
N THR A 110 -35.55 12.45 -24.31
CA THR A 110 -34.80 11.28 -23.81
C THR A 110 -33.65 11.69 -22.86
N ASN A 111 -32.99 12.83 -23.10
CA ASN A 111 -31.91 13.30 -22.24
C ASN A 111 -32.41 13.82 -20.88
N GLU A 112 -33.58 14.46 -20.87
CA GLU A 112 -34.22 14.95 -19.66
C GLU A 112 -34.73 13.77 -18.84
N LEU A 113 -35.43 12.84 -19.50
CA LEU A 113 -35.89 11.58 -18.89
C LEU A 113 -34.75 10.81 -18.22
N TRP A 114 -33.59 10.69 -18.88
CA TRP A 114 -32.42 10.05 -18.29
C TRP A 114 -31.89 10.79 -17.05
N THR A 115 -31.92 12.13 -17.09
CA THR A 115 -31.48 12.98 -15.98
C THR A 115 -32.41 12.79 -14.78
N ASP A 116 -33.71 12.74 -15.01
CA ASP A 116 -34.74 12.57 -13.98
C ASP A 116 -34.64 11.19 -13.31
N ILE A 117 -34.49 10.11 -14.10
CA ILE A 117 -34.26 8.75 -13.57
C ILE A 117 -33.00 8.73 -12.71
N LYS A 118 -31.92 9.33 -13.20
CA LYS A 118 -30.65 9.37 -12.47
C LYS A 118 -30.80 10.10 -11.13
N VAL A 119 -31.51 11.23 -11.10
CA VAL A 119 -31.77 11.98 -9.86
C VAL A 119 -32.61 11.14 -8.90
N ALA A 120 -33.71 10.56 -9.36
CA ALA A 120 -34.57 9.70 -8.56
C ALA A 120 -33.80 8.53 -7.92
N VAL A 121 -32.96 7.84 -8.69
CA VAL A 121 -32.13 6.73 -8.20
C VAL A 121 -31.13 7.20 -7.15
N LEU A 122 -30.44 8.33 -7.38
CA LEU A 122 -29.42 8.84 -6.47
C LEU A 122 -30.01 9.38 -5.17
N GLU A 123 -31.14 10.07 -5.23
CA GLU A 123 -31.83 10.57 -4.03
C GLU A 123 -32.41 9.43 -3.19
N THR A 124 -33.09 8.48 -3.83
CA THR A 124 -33.63 7.31 -3.12
C THR A 124 -32.51 6.52 -2.45
N ALA A 125 -31.36 6.36 -3.14
CA ALA A 125 -30.19 5.70 -2.56
C ALA A 125 -29.61 6.49 -1.39
N LYS A 126 -29.63 7.83 -1.44
CA LYS A 126 -29.18 8.68 -0.36
C LYS A 126 -30.07 8.58 0.88
N GLU A 127 -31.38 8.56 0.69
CA GLU A 127 -32.39 8.51 1.77
C GLU A 127 -32.40 7.15 2.48
N THR A 128 -32.37 6.06 1.73
CA THR A 128 -32.53 4.70 2.29
C THR A 128 -31.19 4.00 2.59
N LEU A 129 -30.25 4.02 1.64
CA LEU A 129 -28.99 3.28 1.75
C LEU A 129 -27.95 4.11 2.51
N GLY A 130 -27.85 5.40 2.19
CA GLY A 130 -26.78 6.28 2.66
C GLY A 130 -25.41 5.89 2.08
N GLU A 131 -24.40 6.67 2.41
CA GLU A 131 -23.04 6.46 1.92
C GLU A 131 -22.33 5.34 2.71
N LYS A 132 -21.64 4.46 1.99
CA LYS A 132 -20.77 3.45 2.58
C LYS A 132 -19.54 4.16 3.13
N SER A 133 -19.37 4.11 4.44
CA SER A 133 -18.16 4.59 5.10
C SER A 133 -16.93 3.94 4.47
N LYS A 134 -15.85 4.71 4.35
CA LYS A 134 -14.52 4.16 4.06
C LYS A 134 -14.07 3.39 5.29
N ILE A 135 -14.50 2.14 5.40
CA ILE A 135 -13.88 1.20 6.31
C ILE A 135 -12.43 1.12 5.85
N GLY A 136 -11.49 1.50 6.71
CA GLY A 136 -10.08 1.23 6.47
C GLY A 136 -9.95 -0.25 6.18
N ASN A 137 -9.13 -0.64 5.21
CA ASN A 137 -8.96 -2.06 4.91
C ASN A 137 -8.66 -2.78 6.23
N GLU A 138 -9.52 -3.71 6.65
CA GLU A 138 -9.18 -4.63 7.74
C GLU A 138 -8.05 -5.50 7.20
N GLU A 139 -6.82 -5.11 7.50
CA GLU A 139 -5.64 -5.80 7.00
C GLU A 139 -5.41 -7.06 7.83
N TRP A 140 -5.11 -8.17 7.15
CA TRP A 140 -4.69 -9.43 7.79
C TRP A 140 -3.45 -9.28 8.70
N PHE A 141 -2.74 -8.16 8.60
CA PHE A 141 -1.55 -7.83 9.36
C PHE A 141 -1.93 -7.14 10.67
N ASP A 142 -1.91 -7.89 11.76
CA ASP A 142 -2.26 -7.40 13.09
C ASP A 142 -1.04 -7.21 14.00
N GLN A 143 -1.30 -6.87 15.26
CA GLN A 143 -0.27 -6.57 16.26
C GLN A 143 0.68 -7.76 16.53
N GLU A 144 0.23 -9.01 16.41
CA GLU A 144 1.10 -10.19 16.54
C GLU A 144 2.11 -10.23 15.38
N CYS A 145 1.63 -10.02 14.15
CA CYS A 145 2.48 -9.94 12.97
C CYS A 145 3.50 -8.80 13.10
N GLU A 146 3.05 -7.62 13.55
CA GLU A 146 3.92 -6.47 13.77
C GLU A 146 5.02 -6.77 14.80
N ALA A 147 4.65 -7.32 15.96
CA ALA A 147 5.59 -7.65 17.03
C ALA A 147 6.65 -8.66 16.55
N LEU A 148 6.24 -9.72 15.85
CA LEU A 148 7.16 -10.75 15.34
C LEU A 148 8.09 -10.20 14.25
N ILE A 149 7.60 -9.33 13.37
CA ILE A 149 8.42 -8.67 12.35
C ILE A 149 9.43 -7.72 13.00
N ASN A 150 9.02 -6.98 14.02
CA ASN A 150 9.91 -6.10 14.79
C ASN A 150 10.99 -6.88 15.51
N GLU A 151 10.64 -8.00 16.16
CA GLU A 151 11.61 -8.88 16.79
C GLU A 151 12.60 -9.44 15.77
N LYS A 152 12.11 -9.98 14.64
CA LYS A 152 12.94 -10.46 13.52
C LYS A 152 13.93 -9.38 13.08
N ASN A 153 13.47 -8.14 12.92
CA ASN A 153 14.29 -7.01 12.48
C ASN A 153 15.34 -6.63 13.52
N ASN A 154 15.00 -6.67 14.81
CA ASN A 154 15.93 -6.44 15.90
C ASN A 154 17.04 -7.51 15.94
N LYS A 155 16.68 -8.80 15.83
CA LYS A 155 17.67 -9.89 15.76
C LYS A 155 18.58 -9.76 14.54
N ARG A 156 18.06 -9.31 13.39
CA ARG A 156 18.88 -9.01 12.21
C ARG A 156 19.89 -7.91 12.45
N ARG A 157 19.49 -6.82 13.14
CA ARG A 157 20.41 -5.72 13.48
C ARG A 157 21.57 -6.23 14.33
N THR A 158 21.28 -7.07 15.34
CA THR A 158 22.30 -7.71 16.16
C THR A 158 23.23 -8.61 15.33
N TRP A 159 22.66 -9.44 14.45
CA TRP A 159 23.43 -10.34 13.58
C TRP A 159 24.35 -9.58 12.60
N ILE A 160 23.89 -8.46 12.04
CA ILE A 160 24.70 -7.62 11.16
C ILE A 160 25.87 -6.96 11.90
N GLN A 161 25.68 -6.61 13.17
CA GLN A 161 26.73 -6.02 14.01
C GLN A 161 27.73 -7.07 14.51
N ARG A 162 27.25 -8.27 14.84
CA ARG A 162 28.05 -9.38 15.36
C ARG A 162 27.62 -10.67 14.66
N ASP A 163 28.36 -11.08 13.64
CA ASP A 163 28.05 -12.29 12.87
C ASP A 163 28.61 -13.54 13.58
N THR A 164 27.85 -14.04 14.55
CA THR A 164 28.14 -15.30 15.26
C THR A 164 27.10 -16.36 14.93
N ARG A 165 27.43 -17.63 15.19
CA ARG A 165 26.48 -18.74 15.07
C ARG A 165 25.20 -18.47 15.88
N GLY A 166 25.33 -18.06 17.14
CA GLY A 166 24.18 -17.78 18.01
C GLY A 166 23.29 -16.64 17.51
N THR A 167 23.88 -15.53 17.05
CA THR A 167 23.10 -14.42 16.46
C THR A 167 22.38 -14.81 15.17
N ARG A 168 23.01 -15.67 14.36
CA ARG A 168 22.42 -16.17 13.10
C ARG A 168 21.26 -17.12 13.40
N GLU A 169 21.42 -18.01 14.36
CA GLU A 169 20.36 -18.92 14.82
C GLU A 169 19.18 -18.15 15.43
N ALA A 170 19.44 -17.10 16.23
CA ALA A 170 18.40 -16.23 16.78
C ALA A 170 17.61 -15.49 15.69
N TYR A 171 18.30 -14.96 14.66
CA TYR A 171 17.63 -14.38 13.50
C TYR A 171 16.81 -15.42 12.73
N ASN A 172 17.38 -16.59 12.45
CA ASN A 172 16.68 -17.64 11.71
C ASN A 172 15.43 -18.13 12.42
N THR A 173 15.47 -18.23 13.75
CA THR A 173 14.32 -18.63 14.57
C THR A 173 13.21 -17.59 14.50
N SER A 174 13.51 -16.32 14.79
CA SER A 174 12.54 -15.22 14.70
C SER A 174 12.00 -15.03 13.27
N ARG A 175 12.83 -15.25 12.25
CA ARG A 175 12.43 -15.25 10.84
C ARG A 175 11.38 -16.33 10.55
N ARG A 176 11.59 -17.57 11.00
CA ARG A 176 10.63 -18.67 10.81
C ARG A 176 9.30 -18.38 11.50
N LEU A 177 9.34 -17.91 12.74
CA LEU A 177 8.15 -17.56 13.52
C LEU A 177 7.35 -16.45 12.83
N ALA A 178 7.99 -15.34 12.48
CA ALA A 178 7.34 -14.22 11.80
C ALA A 178 6.76 -14.66 10.45
N ASN A 179 7.50 -15.41 9.64
CA ASN A 179 7.01 -15.88 8.35
C ASN A 179 5.84 -16.86 8.50
N TYR A 180 5.87 -17.73 9.51
CA TYR A 180 4.78 -18.65 9.81
C TYR A 180 3.51 -17.90 10.23
N ALA A 181 3.62 -16.98 11.20
CA ALA A 181 2.49 -16.20 11.69
C ALA A 181 1.87 -15.35 10.57
N CYS A 182 2.68 -14.60 9.82
CA CYS A 182 2.19 -13.80 8.70
C CYS A 182 1.51 -14.66 7.63
N ARG A 183 2.07 -15.82 7.27
CA ARG A 183 1.45 -16.73 6.29
C ARG A 183 0.16 -17.33 6.81
N ARG A 184 0.10 -17.72 8.09
CA ARG A 184 -1.10 -18.26 8.73
C ARG A 184 -2.24 -17.24 8.71
N LYS A 185 -1.99 -16.00 9.14
CA LYS A 185 -3.02 -14.94 9.17
C LYS A 185 -3.47 -14.53 7.78
N LYS A 186 -2.51 -14.37 6.85
CA LYS A 186 -2.83 -14.05 5.45
C LYS A 186 -3.64 -15.15 4.74
N ARG A 187 -3.57 -16.41 5.18
CA ARG A 187 -4.36 -17.52 4.62
C ARG A 187 -5.76 -17.64 5.26
N ALA A 188 -5.90 -17.17 6.49
CA ALA A 188 -7.17 -17.20 7.21
C ALA A 188 -8.09 -16.02 6.83
N TRP A 189 -7.49 -14.92 6.37
CA TRP A 189 -8.15 -13.78 5.75
C TRP A 189 -8.45 -14.07 4.29
#